data_AF-A0A8S3UXW4-F1
#
_entry.id   AF-A0A8S3UXW4-F1
#
_cell.length_a   1.000
_cell.length_b   1.000
_cell.length_c   1.000
_cell.angle_alpha   90.00
_cell.angle_beta   90.00
_cell.angle_gamma   90.00
#
_symmetry.space_group_name_H-M   'P 1'
#
loop_
_entity.id
_entity.type
_entity.pdbx_description
1 polymer ?
#
loop_
_entity_poly.entity_id
_entity_poly.type
_entity_poly.pdbx_seq_one_letter_code
_entity_poly.pdbx_strand_id
1 'polypeptide(L)'
;MANSGDGEAASNNQPSPETIDRIIATIYGQCIGDAIGLLTEFLSKREAKLYYGTVAKELEYLHKQIVCDGHRSRWKEGDWTDDSDQMILIMRSLVDCGGKVDPVDFAKKLRTWIRMGFSELGDFAGLGLGATTSKVTSHPDYLKDPHEVRLISRGI
;
A
#
# COMPACT_ATOMS: atom_id res chain seq x y z
N MET A 1 -5.07 -54.66 27.67
CA MET A 1 -4.52 -53.43 28.27
C MET A 1 -4.49 -52.36 27.19
N ALA A 2 -4.86 -51.14 27.58
CA ALA A 2 -5.42 -50.10 26.74
C ALA A 2 -4.53 -49.58 25.60
N ASN A 3 -5.20 -49.20 24.52
CA ASN A 3 -4.73 -48.36 23.42
C ASN A 3 -4.96 -46.89 23.81
N SER A 4 -3.93 -46.05 23.78
CA SER A 4 -4.07 -44.57 23.77
C SER A 4 -2.68 -43.92 23.73
N GLY A 5 -2.45 -43.13 22.68
CA GLY A 5 -1.26 -42.30 22.52
C GLY A 5 -1.46 -41.35 21.35
N ASP A 6 -2.55 -40.60 21.45
CA ASP A 6 -2.94 -39.36 20.78
C ASP A 6 -1.95 -38.80 19.74
N GLY A 7 -2.31 -38.99 18.47
CA GLY A 7 -1.83 -38.11 17.41
C GLY A 7 -2.45 -36.73 17.61
N GLU A 8 -1.61 -35.75 17.92
CA GLU A 8 -1.98 -34.34 17.94
C GLU A 8 -2.32 -33.92 16.50
N ALA A 9 -3.60 -34.01 16.15
CA ALA A 9 -4.11 -33.48 14.90
C ALA A 9 -3.93 -31.96 14.94
N ALA A 10 -2.99 -31.44 14.14
CA ALA A 10 -2.87 -30.02 13.88
C ALA A 10 -4.26 -29.48 13.54
N SER A 11 -4.79 -28.58 14.37
CA SER A 11 -6.11 -28.00 14.13
C SER A 11 -6.03 -27.25 12.79
N ASN A 12 -6.84 -27.71 11.83
CA ASN A 12 -7.01 -27.04 10.54
C ASN A 12 -7.74 -25.71 10.79
N ASN A 13 -7.00 -24.70 11.22
CA ASN A 13 -7.53 -23.39 11.57
C ASN A 13 -7.67 -22.53 10.32
N GLN A 14 -8.47 -23.00 9.36
CA GLN A 14 -8.80 -22.23 8.17
C GLN A 14 -9.76 -21.09 8.57
N PRO A 15 -9.54 -19.86 8.08
CA PRO A 15 -10.43 -18.74 8.40
C PRO A 15 -11.85 -19.02 7.89
N SER A 16 -12.86 -18.52 8.60
CA SER A 16 -14.24 -18.67 8.16
C SER A 16 -14.47 -17.89 6.85
N PRO A 17 -15.50 -18.24 6.05
CA PRO A 17 -15.86 -17.47 4.87
C PRO A 17 -16.09 -15.99 5.15
N GLU A 18 -16.69 -15.66 6.30
CA GLU A 18 -16.90 -14.28 6.73
C GLU A 18 -15.58 -13.56 7.05
N THR A 19 -14.62 -14.25 7.68
CA THR A 19 -13.29 -13.68 7.90
C THR A 19 -12.56 -13.42 6.59
N ILE A 20 -12.64 -14.35 5.63
CA ILE A 20 -12.06 -14.17 4.29
C ILE A 20 -12.67 -12.96 3.60
N ASP A 21 -14.00 -12.85 3.62
CA ASP A 21 -14.73 -11.72 3.01
C ASP A 21 -14.28 -10.37 3.59
N ARG A 22 -14.14 -10.27 4.92
CA ARG A 22 -13.65 -9.05 5.59
C ARG A 22 -12.19 -8.72 5.26
N ILE A 23 -11.33 -9.72 5.09
CA ILE A 23 -9.94 -9.50 4.66
C ILE A 23 -9.92 -8.95 3.23
N ILE A 24 -10.67 -9.58 2.33
CA ILE A 24 -10.81 -9.16 0.94
C ILE A 24 -11.37 -7.72 0.87
N ALA A 25 -12.44 -7.43 1.60
CA ALA A 25 -13.04 -6.11 1.67
C ALA A 25 -12.08 -5.05 2.23
N THR A 26 -11.19 -5.42 3.15
CA THR A 26 -10.17 -4.50 3.68
C THR A 26 -9.13 -4.15 2.60
N ILE A 27 -8.66 -5.14 1.84
CA ILE A 27 -7.67 -4.93 0.77
C ILE A 27 -8.27 -4.08 -0.35
N TYR A 28 -9.47 -4.44 -0.84
CA TYR A 28 -10.14 -3.64 -1.86
C TYR A 28 -10.53 -2.26 -1.35
N GLY A 29 -11.01 -2.16 -0.11
CA GLY A 29 -11.35 -0.89 0.52
C GLY A 29 -10.17 0.07 0.61
N GLN A 30 -8.96 -0.42 0.88
CA GLN A 30 -7.72 0.36 0.80
C GLN A 30 -7.54 0.94 -0.60
N CYS A 31 -7.54 0.10 -1.63
CA CYS A 31 -7.37 0.53 -3.03
C CYS A 31 -8.43 1.54 -3.47
N ILE A 32 -9.70 1.31 -3.12
CA ILE A 32 -10.81 2.19 -3.44
C ILE A 32 -10.65 3.55 -2.74
N GLY A 33 -10.37 3.52 -1.44
CA GLY A 33 -10.21 4.71 -0.62
C GLY A 33 -9.02 5.57 -1.05
N ASP A 34 -7.90 4.94 -1.39
CA ASP A 34 -6.69 5.58 -1.93
C ASP A 34 -7.00 6.30 -3.26
N ALA A 35 -7.56 5.57 -4.24
CA ALA A 35 -7.91 6.14 -5.55
C ALA A 35 -8.93 7.30 -5.46
N ILE A 36 -9.94 7.21 -4.58
CA ILE A 36 -10.88 8.32 -4.33
C ILE A 36 -10.20 9.47 -3.56
N GLY A 37 -9.35 9.15 -2.59
CA GLY A 37 -8.63 10.12 -1.76
C GLY A 37 -7.73 11.04 -2.58
N LEU A 38 -7.06 10.49 -3.59
CA LEU A 38 -6.23 11.23 -4.55
C LEU A 38 -6.96 12.43 -5.18
N LEU A 39 -8.28 12.33 -5.39
CA LEU A 39 -9.09 13.41 -5.96
C LEU A 39 -8.99 14.70 -5.14
N THR A 40 -8.74 14.60 -3.83
CA THR A 40 -8.73 15.73 -2.89
C THR A 40 -7.37 16.00 -2.23
N GLU A 41 -6.36 15.17 -2.48
CA GLU A 41 -5.00 15.35 -1.93
C GLU A 41 -4.41 16.75 -2.23
N PHE A 42 -3.84 17.39 -1.21
CA PHE A 42 -3.32 18.77 -1.24
C PHE A 42 -4.33 19.89 -1.51
N LEU A 43 -5.63 19.59 -1.70
CA LEU A 43 -6.66 20.62 -1.71
C LEU A 43 -7.00 21.03 -0.29
N SER A 44 -7.17 22.33 -0.06
CA SER A 44 -7.85 22.79 1.14
C SER A 44 -9.31 22.33 1.13
N LYS A 45 -9.93 22.25 2.31
CA LYS A 45 -11.37 21.96 2.44
C LYS A 45 -12.24 22.91 1.60
N ARG A 46 -11.81 24.16 1.42
CA ARG A 46 -12.49 25.15 0.59
C ARG A 46 -12.40 24.78 -0.90
N GLU A 47 -11.21 24.42 -1.38
CA GLU A 47 -11.00 24.01 -2.77
C GLU A 47 -11.71 22.68 -3.07
N ALA A 48 -11.62 21.69 -2.19
CA ALA A 48 -12.34 20.43 -2.35
C ALA A 48 -13.85 20.66 -2.46
N LYS A 49 -14.42 21.54 -1.63
CA LYS A 49 -15.85 21.92 -1.73
C LYS A 49 -16.16 22.69 -3.02
N LEU A 50 -15.25 23.55 -3.48
CA LEU A 50 -15.43 24.30 -4.72
C LEU A 50 -15.46 23.37 -5.94
N TYR A 51 -14.53 22.42 -6.04
CA TYR A 51 -14.42 21.52 -7.18
C TYR A 51 -15.42 20.37 -7.13
N TYR A 52 -15.59 19.72 -5.98
CA TYR A 52 -16.37 18.49 -5.85
C TYR A 52 -17.69 18.65 -5.10
N GLY A 53 -18.03 19.85 -4.63
CA GLY A 53 -19.20 20.07 -3.77
C GLY A 53 -20.53 19.65 -4.39
N THR A 54 -20.65 19.70 -5.71
CA THR A 54 -21.85 19.27 -6.45
C THR A 54 -21.99 17.76 -6.54
N VAL A 55 -20.88 17.03 -6.52
CA VAL A 55 -20.81 15.57 -6.66
C VAL A 55 -20.41 14.88 -5.35
N ALA A 56 -20.32 15.59 -4.23
CA ALA A 56 -19.74 15.07 -3.00
C ALA A 56 -20.44 13.81 -2.43
N LYS A 57 -21.72 13.59 -2.76
CA LYS A 57 -22.48 12.39 -2.35
C LYS A 57 -22.31 11.20 -3.30
N GLU A 58 -21.79 11.45 -4.49
CA GLU A 58 -21.64 10.50 -5.60
C GLU A 58 -20.19 10.59 -6.12
N LEU A 59 -19.23 10.87 -5.23
CA LEU A 59 -17.83 11.03 -5.59
C LEU A 59 -17.29 9.65 -6.04
N GLU A 60 -16.62 9.63 -7.19
CA GLU A 60 -16.28 8.42 -7.93
C GLU A 60 -15.01 8.66 -8.74
N TYR A 61 -14.41 7.61 -9.29
CA TYR A 61 -13.17 7.70 -10.06
C TYR A 61 -13.26 8.66 -11.25
N LEU A 62 -14.39 8.63 -11.96
CA LEU A 62 -14.71 9.56 -13.05
C LEU A 62 -14.80 11.01 -12.60
N HIS A 63 -14.60 11.36 -11.33
CA HIS A 63 -14.52 12.77 -10.95
C HIS A 63 -13.10 13.32 -11.06
N LYS A 64 -12.12 12.47 -11.40
CA LYS A 64 -10.73 12.87 -11.65
C LYS A 64 -10.59 13.96 -12.71
N GLN A 65 -11.42 14.00 -13.74
CA GLN A 65 -11.35 15.05 -14.77
C GLN A 65 -11.77 16.44 -14.28
N ILE A 66 -12.37 16.56 -13.08
CA ILE A 66 -12.75 17.87 -12.53
C ILE A 66 -11.51 18.72 -12.25
N VAL A 67 -10.45 18.11 -11.70
CA VAL A 67 -9.19 18.80 -11.38
C VAL A 67 -8.03 18.14 -12.11
N CYS A 68 -7.52 18.83 -13.13
CA CYS A 68 -6.32 18.42 -13.85
C CYS A 68 -5.14 19.29 -13.43
N ASP A 69 -4.33 18.79 -12.49
CA ASP A 69 -3.10 19.45 -12.02
C ASP A 69 -1.88 18.53 -12.18
N GLY A 70 -0.69 19.08 -11.93
CA GLY A 70 0.57 18.33 -12.06
C GLY A 70 0.72 17.15 -11.09
N HIS A 71 -0.06 17.10 -10.02
CA HIS A 71 -0.05 15.99 -9.07
C HIS A 71 -0.95 14.85 -9.54
N ARG A 72 -2.26 15.12 -9.69
CA ARG A 72 -3.29 14.14 -10.08
C ARG A 72 -3.11 13.58 -11.49
N SER A 73 -2.47 14.34 -12.39
CA SER A 73 -2.22 13.89 -13.77
C SER A 73 -1.22 12.74 -13.89
N ARG A 74 -0.50 12.40 -12.81
CA ARG A 74 0.47 11.30 -12.77
C ARG A 74 -0.19 9.91 -12.78
N TRP A 75 -1.46 9.83 -12.43
CA TRP A 75 -2.25 8.59 -12.34
C TRP A 75 -3.38 8.56 -13.35
N LYS A 76 -3.83 7.36 -13.74
CA LYS A 76 -5.01 7.19 -14.59
C LYS A 76 -6.30 7.31 -13.78
N GLU A 77 -7.45 7.34 -14.45
CA GLU A 77 -8.74 7.23 -13.76
C GLU A 77 -8.87 5.88 -13.05
N GLY A 78 -9.25 5.90 -11.77
CA GLY A 78 -9.40 4.70 -10.93
C GLY A 78 -8.09 4.08 -10.46
N ASP A 79 -6.96 4.70 -10.80
CA ASP A 79 -5.63 4.28 -10.39
C ASP A 79 -5.35 4.74 -8.95
N TRP A 80 -4.62 3.93 -8.19
CA TRP A 80 -4.29 4.18 -6.79
C TRP A 80 -2.85 4.69 -6.64
N THR A 81 -2.44 5.06 -5.43
CA THR A 81 -1.15 5.69 -5.17
C THR A 81 -0.19 4.75 -4.43
N ASP A 82 0.87 5.32 -3.82
CA ASP A 82 1.87 4.55 -3.11
C ASP A 82 1.32 3.86 -1.86
N ASP A 83 0.23 4.34 -1.28
CA ASP A 83 -0.45 3.68 -0.16
C ASP A 83 -0.85 2.24 -0.50
N SER A 84 -1.52 2.04 -1.64
CA SER A 84 -1.96 0.70 -2.09
C SER A 84 -0.81 -0.14 -2.61
N ASP A 85 0.12 0.46 -3.37
CA ASP A 85 1.29 -0.27 -3.85
C ASP A 85 2.14 -0.79 -2.68
N GLN A 86 2.42 0.04 -1.69
CA GLN A 86 3.19 -0.37 -0.52
C GLN A 86 2.45 -1.41 0.33
N MET A 87 1.11 -1.35 0.45
CA MET A 87 0.32 -2.43 1.05
C MET A 87 0.53 -3.75 0.30
N ILE A 88 0.47 -3.74 -1.03
CA ILE A 88 0.70 -4.95 -1.85
C ILE A 88 2.12 -5.49 -1.64
N LEU A 89 3.13 -4.63 -1.53
CA LEU A 89 4.50 -5.06 -1.24
C LEU A 89 4.64 -5.70 0.15
N ILE A 90 3.96 -5.16 1.17
CA ILE A 90 3.91 -5.76 2.51
C ILE A 90 3.27 -7.15 2.44
N MET A 91 2.13 -7.28 1.77
CA MET A 91 1.46 -8.58 1.62
C MET A 91 2.32 -9.60 0.87
N ARG A 92 2.96 -9.19 -0.23
CA ARG A 92 3.91 -10.03 -0.98
C ARG A 92 5.07 -10.48 -0.08
N SER A 93 5.64 -9.58 0.71
CA SER A 93 6.72 -9.92 1.66
C SER A 93 6.25 -10.93 2.72
N LEU A 94 5.07 -10.72 3.31
CA LEU A 94 4.50 -11.67 4.27
C LEU A 94 4.29 -13.06 3.66
N VAL A 95 3.78 -13.15 2.44
CA VAL A 95 3.58 -14.42 1.74
C VAL A 95 4.93 -15.12 1.49
N ASP A 96 5.90 -14.40 0.93
CA ASP A 96 7.24 -14.93 0.61
C ASP A 96 7.99 -15.38 1.87
N CYS A 97 7.76 -14.71 3.00
CA CYS A 97 8.40 -14.99 4.29
C CYS A 97 7.57 -15.91 5.21
N GLY A 98 6.59 -16.64 4.66
CA GLY A 98 5.83 -17.64 5.42
C GLY A 98 4.99 -17.06 6.57
N GLY A 99 4.41 -15.87 6.35
CA GLY A 99 3.59 -15.13 7.30
C GLY A 99 4.38 -14.31 8.32
N LYS A 100 5.71 -14.29 8.24
CA LYS A 100 6.57 -13.53 9.17
C LYS A 100 6.96 -12.20 8.56
N VAL A 101 7.01 -11.17 9.39
CA VAL A 101 7.54 -9.85 9.00
C VAL A 101 9.05 -9.97 8.85
N ASP A 102 9.55 -9.73 7.64
CA ASP A 102 10.98 -9.57 7.34
C ASP A 102 11.23 -8.15 6.80
N PRO A 103 11.80 -7.25 7.62
CA PRO A 103 12.06 -5.87 7.21
C PRO A 103 13.02 -5.75 6.02
N VAL A 104 13.98 -6.67 5.89
CA VAL A 104 14.99 -6.64 4.83
C VAL A 104 14.39 -7.11 3.51
N ASP A 105 13.54 -8.14 3.53
CA ASP A 105 12.78 -8.56 2.35
C ASP A 105 11.87 -7.43 1.85
N PHE A 106 11.08 -6.83 2.75
CA PHE A 106 10.24 -5.68 2.41
C PHE A 106 11.08 -4.51 1.85
N ALA A 107 12.22 -4.19 2.45
CA ALA A 107 13.10 -3.11 1.98
C ALA A 107 13.60 -3.33 0.54
N LYS A 108 13.93 -4.58 0.17
CA LYS A 108 14.33 -4.95 -1.20
C LYS A 108 13.16 -4.81 -2.18
N LYS A 109 11.97 -5.24 -1.79
CA LYS A 109 10.74 -5.09 -2.57
C LYS A 109 10.39 -3.62 -2.78
N LEU A 110 10.41 -2.81 -1.73
CA LEU A 110 10.18 -1.37 -1.80
C LEU A 110 11.21 -0.68 -2.70
N ARG A 111 12.50 -1.01 -2.56
CA ARG A 111 13.55 -0.48 -3.45
C ARG A 111 13.30 -0.81 -4.91
N THR A 112 12.85 -2.03 -5.19
CA THR A 112 12.57 -2.49 -6.55
C THR A 112 11.38 -1.73 -7.12
N TRP A 113 10.29 -1.63 -6.36
CA TRP A 113 9.11 -0.85 -6.76
C TRP A 113 9.45 0.64 -6.96
N ILE A 114 10.24 1.28 -6.09
CA ILE A 114 10.65 2.68 -6.30
C ILE A 114 11.29 2.87 -7.68
N ARG A 115 12.09 1.89 -8.14
CA ARG A 115 12.81 1.97 -9.42
C ARG A 115 11.97 1.60 -10.64
N MET A 116 10.97 0.74 -10.48
CA MET A 116 10.30 0.07 -11.61
C MET A 116 8.77 0.19 -11.60
N GLY A 117 8.17 0.59 -10.47
CA GLY A 117 6.73 0.47 -10.21
C GLY A 117 6.25 -0.99 -10.30
N PHE A 118 4.95 -1.20 -10.51
CA PHE A 118 4.43 -2.48 -10.98
C PHE A 118 4.47 -2.52 -12.51
N SER A 119 5.60 -2.98 -13.05
CA SER A 119 5.79 -3.09 -14.51
C SER A 119 4.72 -3.94 -15.20
N GLU A 120 4.13 -4.92 -14.49
CA GLU A 120 3.02 -5.73 -14.97
C GLU A 120 1.71 -4.93 -15.18
N LEU A 121 1.59 -3.76 -14.54
CA LEU A 121 0.49 -2.80 -14.72
C LEU A 121 0.87 -1.64 -15.67
N GLY A 122 2.08 -1.67 -16.22
CA GLY A 122 2.60 -0.66 -17.14
C GLY A 122 3.31 0.51 -16.47
N ASP A 123 3.68 0.39 -15.20
CA ASP A 123 4.46 1.40 -14.51
C ASP A 123 5.93 1.37 -14.93
N PHE A 124 6.60 2.50 -14.77
CA PHE A 124 8.04 2.64 -15.02
C PHE A 124 8.83 3.03 -13.77
N ALA A 125 8.15 3.45 -12.69
CA ALA A 125 8.72 3.83 -11.40
C ALA A 125 7.62 3.86 -10.34
N GLY A 126 7.99 3.77 -9.07
CA GLY A 126 7.06 4.02 -7.97
C GLY A 126 6.71 5.52 -7.92
N LEU A 127 5.42 5.84 -7.96
CA LEU A 127 4.91 7.21 -7.83
C LEU A 127 4.47 7.47 -6.38
N GLY A 128 4.03 8.68 -6.05
CA GLY A 128 3.51 9.01 -4.70
C GLY A 128 4.52 9.12 -3.54
N LEU A 129 5.73 8.56 -3.67
CA LEU A 129 6.70 8.44 -2.58
C LEU A 129 6.91 9.72 -1.73
N GLY A 130 6.50 9.67 -0.47
CA GLY A 130 6.70 10.75 0.50
C GLY A 130 8.17 11.06 0.80
N ALA A 131 8.45 12.32 1.16
CA ALA A 131 9.82 12.82 1.39
C ALA A 131 10.61 12.00 2.43
N THR A 132 9.96 11.61 3.54
CA THR A 132 10.59 10.77 4.57
C THR A 132 10.93 9.38 4.04
N THR A 133 9.99 8.74 3.35
CA THR A 133 10.20 7.41 2.74
C THR A 133 11.34 7.47 1.72
N SER A 134 11.39 8.53 0.90
CA SER A 134 12.50 8.78 -0.03
C SER A 134 13.86 8.94 0.69
N LYS A 135 13.93 9.74 1.77
CA LYS A 135 15.15 9.94 2.55
C LYS A 135 15.65 8.63 3.19
N VAL A 136 14.75 7.87 3.82
CA VAL A 136 15.11 6.59 4.46
C VAL A 136 15.55 5.58 3.41
N THR A 137 14.74 5.41 2.37
CA THR A 137 15.03 4.40 1.35
C THR A 137 16.30 4.75 0.60
N SER A 138 16.64 6.01 0.33
CA SER A 138 17.88 6.38 -0.37
C SER A 138 19.18 6.08 0.39
N HIS A 139 19.14 5.76 1.68
CA HIS A 139 20.35 5.47 2.45
C HIS A 139 21.10 4.22 1.94
N PRO A 140 22.44 4.23 1.87
CA PRO A 140 23.23 3.08 1.40
C PRO A 140 22.96 1.79 2.16
N ASP A 141 22.84 1.89 3.48
CA ASP A 141 22.60 0.73 4.36
C ASP A 141 21.12 0.30 4.46
N TYR A 142 20.19 0.96 3.75
CA TYR A 142 18.77 0.66 3.86
C TYR A 142 18.43 -0.81 3.55
N LEU A 143 19.14 -1.41 2.59
CA LEU A 143 18.92 -2.82 2.20
C LEU A 143 19.59 -3.82 3.16
N LYS A 144 20.44 -3.34 4.08
CA LYS A 144 21.14 -4.17 5.06
C LYS A 144 20.44 -4.11 6.41
N ASP A 145 20.12 -2.90 6.87
CA ASP A 145 19.44 -2.66 8.14
C ASP A 145 18.46 -1.49 8.02
N PRO A 146 17.23 -1.74 7.54
CA PRO A 146 16.24 -0.69 7.32
C PRO A 146 15.77 -0.02 8.62
N HIS A 147 15.92 -0.68 9.78
CA HIS A 147 15.53 -0.12 11.06
C HIS A 147 16.57 0.86 11.61
N GLU A 148 17.86 0.55 11.49
CA GLU A 148 18.94 1.45 11.93
C GLU A 148 18.98 2.75 11.12
N VAL A 149 18.72 2.69 9.81
CA VAL A 149 18.68 3.88 8.94
C VAL A 149 17.67 4.93 9.40
N ARG A 150 16.54 4.49 9.98
CA ARG A 150 15.53 5.40 10.52
C ARG A 150 16.11 6.33 11.59
N LEU A 151 17.02 5.84 12.43
CA LEU A 151 17.59 6.62 13.54
C LEU A 151 18.50 7.74 13.03
N ILE A 152 19.27 7.47 11.98
CA ILE A 152 20.21 8.43 11.37
C ILE A 152 19.47 9.55 10.63
N SER A 153 18.36 9.21 9.95
CA SER A 153 17.59 10.18 9.16
C SER A 153 16.85 11.26 9.97
N ARG A 154 16.76 11.11 11.30
CA ARG A 154 16.12 12.06 12.24
C ARG A 154 17.06 13.13 12.80
N GLY A 155 18.37 13.04 12.54
CA GLY A 155 19.40 13.94 13.08
C GLY A 155 19.90 15.04 12.13
N ILE A 156 19.25 15.24 10.98
CA ILE A 156 19.62 16.25 9.97
C ILE A 156 18.36 16.91 9.42
#